data_AF-A0A4U8UN27-F1
#
_entry.id   AF-A0A4U8UN27-F1
#
_cell.length_a   1.000
_cell.length_b   1.000
_cell.length_c   1.000
_cell.angle_alpha   90.00
_cell.angle_beta   90.00
_cell.angle_gamma   90.00
#
_symmetry.space_group_name_H-M   'P 1'
#
loop_
_entity.id
_entity.type
_entity.pdbx_description
1 polymer ?
#
loop_
_entity_poly.entity_id
_entity_poly.type
_entity_poly.pdbx_seq_one_letter_code
_entity_poly.pdbx_strand_id
1 'polypeptide(L)'
;MKLGFVAPIVGEQMNFNGRGSRNPPKRRISGRNLRNSCVAGNFDHVESPDFLHELEALRGRSCTTAEKRYEVLKVRDRILQRLRKHVNGVTAKKLIVERWIWRHMSGPLLERYRRIFQMSVNPFEKRPSGEPDHKFFVTDYSRSAADQEEPLCHELRSPKALVASMDYILKWMCNKPVTTQWYDFVWSRTRAIRKEITQQKIISPEAVGILEKCCRIHIFAAHHFCECSASDFDQQMNNENLTKSLQSLRHIYEDLAKRHIYLDSEAEFRCYDVLLNLRDSNILQQVFKLRVEVQATPEMRLAVNLFLAFNTSNYVRFFRMVISSCSFLQACLLHRWFGELRADTLRTLAVSYSKKIIRDTSDALTIGRNFQTVAQ
;
A
#
# COMPACT_ATOMS: atom_id res chain seq x y z
N MET A 1 11.43 24.46 24.26
CA MET A 1 10.27 24.97 25.04
C MET A 1 9.23 23.87 25.14
N LYS A 2 8.76 23.56 26.35
CA LYS A 2 7.62 22.67 26.62
C LYS A 2 6.32 23.43 26.34
N LEU A 3 5.51 22.95 25.42
CA LEU A 3 4.07 23.20 25.27
C LEU A 3 3.51 21.88 24.69
N GLY A 4 2.66 21.09 25.33
CA GLY A 4 1.59 21.43 26.24
C GLY A 4 0.29 21.62 25.46
N PHE A 5 -0.28 20.54 24.94
CA PHE A 5 -1.68 20.52 24.47
C PHE A 5 -2.38 19.25 24.96
N VAL A 6 -3.30 19.47 25.88
CA VAL A 6 -4.30 18.54 26.40
C VAL A 6 -5.67 19.05 25.92
N ALA A 7 -6.56 18.08 25.64
CA ALA A 7 -8.03 18.11 25.58
C ALA A 7 -8.69 18.06 24.19
N PRO A 8 -9.94 17.55 24.05
CA PRO A 8 -10.74 16.76 25.00
C PRO A 8 -11.21 15.40 24.47
N ILE A 9 -11.40 14.48 25.43
CA ILE A 9 -12.12 13.22 25.29
C ILE A 9 -13.63 13.57 25.34
N VAL A 10 -14.36 13.25 24.28
CA VAL A 10 -15.83 13.21 24.30
C VAL A 10 -16.24 11.78 24.52
N GLY A 11 -16.87 11.54 25.67
CA GLY A 11 -17.42 10.26 26.07
C GLY A 11 -18.80 10.03 25.47
N GLU A 12 -19.01 8.83 24.94
CA GLU A 12 -20.34 8.25 24.81
C GLU A 12 -20.40 6.99 25.68
N GLN A 13 -21.18 7.10 26.76
CA GLN A 13 -21.58 5.99 27.62
C GLN A 13 -22.66 5.18 26.88
N MET A 14 -22.38 3.91 26.56
CA MET A 14 -23.44 2.96 26.24
C MET A 14 -23.86 2.22 27.51
N ASN A 15 -25.01 2.63 28.05
CA ASN A 15 -25.72 1.95 29.13
C ASN A 15 -26.35 0.65 28.62
N PHE A 16 -25.96 -0.46 29.26
CA PHE A 16 -26.73 -1.71 29.28
C PHE A 16 -27.93 -1.54 30.22
N ASN A 17 -29.14 -1.79 29.72
CA ASN A 17 -30.22 -2.37 30.52
C ASN A 17 -31.34 -2.91 29.62
N GLY A 18 -31.62 -4.20 29.76
CA GLY A 18 -32.76 -4.86 29.13
C GLY A 18 -33.99 -4.89 30.03
N ARG A 19 -35.16 -5.08 29.41
CA ARG A 19 -36.26 -6.01 29.76
C ARG A 19 -37.55 -5.56 29.05
N GLY A 20 -38.33 -6.51 28.50
CA GLY A 20 -39.76 -6.29 28.27
C GLY A 20 -40.41 -6.92 27.02
N SER A 21 -40.47 -8.25 26.97
CA SER A 21 -41.51 -9.13 26.38
C SER A 21 -42.71 -8.52 25.60
N ARG A 22 -43.02 -9.10 24.42
CA ARG A 22 -44.37 -9.56 24.00
C ARG A 22 -44.27 -10.52 22.78
N ASN A 23 -44.73 -11.77 22.95
CA ASN A 23 -44.93 -12.82 21.92
C ASN A 23 -46.30 -12.67 21.24
N PRO A 24 -46.49 -13.12 19.97
CA PRO A 24 -47.20 -14.40 19.69
C PRO A 24 -46.79 -15.07 18.33
N PRO A 25 -47.45 -16.16 17.85
CA PRO A 25 -47.76 -17.43 18.49
C PRO A 25 -46.99 -18.62 17.87
N LYS A 26 -46.90 -19.72 18.64
CA LYS A 26 -46.21 -20.98 18.29
C LYS A 26 -46.94 -21.75 17.19
N ARG A 27 -46.28 -22.02 16.06
CA ARG A 27 -46.58 -23.17 15.19
C ARG A 27 -45.53 -24.27 15.39
N ARG A 28 -46.03 -25.44 15.78
CA ARG A 28 -45.31 -26.67 16.08
C ARG A 28 -44.87 -27.29 14.74
N ILE A 29 -43.56 -27.41 14.49
CA ILE A 29 -43.03 -28.23 13.39
C ILE A 29 -42.03 -29.22 13.98
N SER A 30 -42.35 -30.50 13.81
CA SER A 30 -41.61 -31.68 14.22
C SER A 30 -40.18 -31.68 13.68
N GLY A 31 -39.25 -32.20 14.48
CA GLY A 31 -37.86 -32.38 14.10
C GLY A 31 -37.68 -33.17 12.80
N ARG A 32 -36.92 -32.60 11.88
CA ARG A 32 -36.21 -33.32 10.84
C ARG A 32 -34.78 -32.80 10.77
N ASN A 33 -33.85 -33.73 10.85
CA ASN A 33 -32.41 -33.54 10.72
C ASN A 33 -32.07 -32.67 9.50
N LEU A 34 -31.44 -31.52 9.75
CA LEU A 34 -30.77 -30.73 8.71
C LEU A 34 -29.49 -31.48 8.31
N ARG A 35 -29.64 -32.47 7.42
CA ARG A 35 -28.53 -32.92 6.57
C ARG A 35 -28.20 -31.76 5.64
N ASN A 36 -26.92 -31.39 5.61
CA ASN A 36 -26.33 -30.51 4.60
C ASN A 36 -26.80 -30.93 3.21
N SER A 37 -27.65 -30.13 2.57
CA SER A 37 -27.95 -30.27 1.16
C SER A 37 -26.78 -29.70 0.38
N CYS A 38 -25.82 -30.58 0.07
CA CYS A 38 -24.90 -30.37 -1.04
C CYS A 38 -25.76 -30.28 -2.31
N VAL A 39 -25.95 -29.07 -2.84
CA VAL A 39 -26.43 -28.92 -4.21
C VAL A 39 -25.32 -29.48 -5.10
N ALA A 40 -25.56 -30.69 -5.62
CA ALA A 40 -24.71 -31.34 -6.59
C ALA A 40 -24.73 -30.50 -7.87
N GLY A 41 -23.66 -29.72 -8.09
CA GLY A 41 -23.33 -29.28 -9.44
C GLY A 41 -22.73 -30.46 -10.19
N ASN A 42 -23.20 -30.73 -11.39
CA ASN A 42 -22.73 -31.83 -12.24
C ASN A 42 -21.19 -31.83 -12.34
N PHE A 43 -20.58 -32.97 -12.00
CA PHE A 43 -19.13 -33.23 -11.95
C PHE A 43 -18.62 -33.94 -13.22
N ASP A 44 -19.32 -33.84 -14.34
CA ASP A 44 -19.19 -34.86 -15.39
C ASP A 44 -18.02 -34.68 -16.38
N HIS A 45 -17.10 -33.73 -16.19
CA HIS A 45 -15.98 -33.54 -17.14
C HIS A 45 -14.61 -33.17 -16.54
N VAL A 46 -14.28 -33.63 -15.33
CA VAL A 46 -12.88 -33.63 -14.85
C VAL A 46 -12.52 -35.02 -14.34
N GLU A 47 -12.45 -36.00 -15.23
CA GLU A 47 -11.90 -37.30 -14.90
C GLU A 47 -10.37 -37.24 -14.86
N SER A 48 -9.83 -37.16 -13.64
CA SER A 48 -8.52 -37.72 -13.33
C SER A 48 -8.58 -38.28 -11.90
N PRO A 49 -8.91 -39.57 -11.74
CA PRO A 49 -9.05 -40.25 -10.45
C PRO A 49 -7.80 -40.12 -9.56
N ASP A 50 -6.62 -40.04 -10.20
CA ASP A 50 -5.33 -40.06 -9.52
C ASP A 50 -5.09 -38.82 -8.65
N PHE A 51 -5.41 -37.60 -9.13
CA PHE A 51 -5.17 -36.38 -8.36
C PHE A 51 -6.08 -36.29 -7.12
N LEU A 52 -7.32 -36.75 -7.23
CA LEU A 52 -8.25 -36.76 -6.10
C LEU A 52 -7.78 -37.75 -5.04
N HIS A 53 -7.36 -38.95 -5.44
CA HIS A 53 -6.78 -39.93 -4.53
C HIS A 53 -5.51 -39.40 -3.84
N GLU A 54 -4.61 -38.75 -4.58
CA GLU A 54 -3.42 -38.10 -4.02
C GLU A 54 -3.77 -37.01 -2.97
N LEU A 55 -4.77 -36.18 -3.24
CA LEU A 55 -5.23 -35.16 -2.29
C LEU A 55 -5.93 -35.77 -1.07
N GLU A 56 -6.73 -36.82 -1.26
CA GLU A 56 -7.39 -37.52 -0.15
C GLU A 56 -6.38 -38.23 0.75
N ALA A 57 -5.29 -38.76 0.21
CA ALA A 57 -4.20 -39.35 0.98
C ALA A 57 -3.45 -38.35 1.89
N LEU A 58 -3.64 -37.04 1.68
CA LEU A 58 -3.15 -35.99 2.58
C LEU A 58 -4.14 -35.69 3.72
N ARG A 59 -5.43 -36.03 3.56
CA ARG A 59 -6.48 -35.73 4.54
C ARG A 59 -6.31 -36.61 5.78
N GLY A 60 -6.45 -36.02 6.97
CA GLY A 60 -6.35 -36.75 8.24
C GLY A 60 -4.92 -36.97 8.77
N ARG A 61 -3.87 -36.52 8.07
CA ARG A 61 -2.51 -36.56 8.60
C ARG A 61 -2.37 -35.60 9.79
N SER A 62 -2.00 -36.14 10.96
CA SER A 62 -1.68 -35.31 12.13
C SER A 62 -0.25 -34.78 12.02
N CYS A 63 -0.12 -33.46 11.90
CA CYS A 63 1.18 -32.79 11.83
C CYS A 63 1.38 -31.94 13.10
N THR A 64 2.32 -32.38 13.95
CA THR A 64 2.63 -31.72 15.22
C THR A 64 3.59 -30.53 15.06
N THR A 65 4.54 -30.60 14.12
CA THR A 65 5.56 -29.56 13.89
C THR A 65 5.22 -28.66 12.69
N ALA A 66 5.77 -27.43 12.69
CA ALA A 66 5.61 -26.49 11.58
C ALA A 66 6.22 -27.02 10.27
N GLU A 67 7.37 -27.71 10.35
CA GLU A 67 8.03 -28.37 9.22
C GLU A 67 7.12 -29.41 8.55
N LYS A 68 6.54 -30.32 9.34
CA LYS A 68 5.63 -31.36 8.81
C LYS A 68 4.40 -30.74 8.15
N ARG A 69 3.87 -29.65 8.72
CA ARG A 69 2.76 -28.88 8.11
C ARG A 69 3.17 -28.24 6.80
N TYR A 70 4.36 -27.64 6.74
CA TYR A 70 4.91 -27.06 5.53
C TYR A 70 5.06 -28.11 4.41
N GLU A 71 5.64 -29.27 4.71
CA GLU A 71 5.84 -30.33 3.71
C GLU A 71 4.52 -30.90 3.17
N VAL A 72 3.50 -31.09 4.03
CA VAL A 72 2.17 -31.51 3.56
C VAL A 72 1.54 -30.47 2.65
N LEU A 73 1.61 -29.18 3.01
CA LEU A 73 1.08 -28.10 2.18
C LEU A 73 1.85 -27.96 0.86
N LYS A 74 3.16 -28.20 0.86
CA LYS A 74 4.00 -28.18 -0.35
C LYS A 74 3.63 -29.32 -1.29
N VAL A 75 3.37 -30.51 -0.77
CA VAL A 75 2.85 -31.65 -1.57
C VAL A 75 1.48 -31.31 -2.16
N ARG A 76 0.56 -30.79 -1.34
CA ARG A 76 -0.77 -30.34 -1.80
C ARG A 76 -0.66 -29.34 -2.95
N ASP A 77 0.17 -28.31 -2.80
CA ASP A 77 0.28 -27.25 -3.80
C ASP A 77 0.93 -27.77 -5.10
N ARG A 78 1.88 -28.72 -5.02
CA ARG A 78 2.41 -29.42 -6.21
C ARG A 78 1.34 -30.25 -6.94
N ILE A 79 0.45 -30.93 -6.20
CA ILE A 79 -0.68 -31.66 -6.82
C ILE A 79 -1.62 -30.69 -7.52
N LEU A 80 -1.97 -29.58 -6.86
CA LEU A 80 -2.87 -28.56 -7.41
C LEU A 80 -2.29 -27.86 -8.64
N GLN A 81 -0.97 -27.60 -8.69
CA GLN A 81 -0.33 -27.06 -9.89
C GLN A 81 -0.35 -28.05 -11.06
N ARG A 82 -0.10 -29.35 -10.81
CA ARG A 82 -0.24 -30.38 -11.85
C ARG A 82 -1.66 -30.47 -12.36
N LEU A 83 -2.65 -30.50 -11.45
CA LEU A 83 -4.06 -30.49 -11.81
C LEU A 83 -4.41 -29.27 -12.68
N ARG A 84 -3.93 -28.07 -12.30
CA ARG A 84 -4.15 -26.85 -13.09
C ARG A 84 -3.62 -26.95 -14.53
N LYS A 85 -2.46 -27.59 -14.74
CA LYS A 85 -1.87 -27.79 -16.07
C LYS A 85 -2.63 -28.82 -16.90
N HIS A 86 -3.19 -29.85 -16.26
CA HIS A 86 -3.98 -30.88 -16.92
C HIS A 86 -5.37 -30.40 -17.33
N VAL A 87 -5.94 -29.48 -16.56
CA VAL A 87 -7.30 -29.05 -16.79
C VAL A 87 -7.37 -27.89 -17.79
N ASN A 88 -7.84 -28.19 -19.00
CA ASN A 88 -8.12 -27.21 -20.06
C ASN A 88 -9.54 -26.63 -19.91
N GLY A 89 -9.67 -25.30 -20.02
CA GLY A 89 -10.96 -24.62 -20.10
C GLY A 89 -11.30 -23.68 -18.94
N VAL A 90 -12.21 -22.74 -19.22
CA VAL A 90 -12.61 -21.64 -18.32
C VAL A 90 -13.36 -22.14 -17.08
N THR A 91 -14.14 -23.22 -17.22
CA THR A 91 -15.05 -23.75 -16.18
C THR A 91 -14.30 -24.36 -14.99
N ALA A 92 -13.22 -25.10 -15.25
CA ALA A 92 -12.46 -25.72 -14.19
C ALA A 92 -11.37 -24.82 -13.60
N LYS A 93 -10.92 -23.79 -14.35
CA LYS A 93 -10.31 -22.60 -13.74
C LYS A 93 -11.31 -22.03 -12.72
N LYS A 94 -12.56 -21.75 -13.08
CA LYS A 94 -13.60 -21.24 -12.17
C LYS A 94 -13.83 -22.08 -10.90
N LEU A 95 -13.87 -23.41 -11.01
CA LEU A 95 -14.07 -24.33 -9.88
C LEU A 95 -12.90 -24.37 -8.89
N ILE A 96 -11.66 -24.22 -9.37
CA ILE A 96 -10.46 -24.09 -8.52
C ILE A 96 -10.35 -22.65 -7.99
N VAL A 97 -10.86 -21.65 -8.72
CA VAL A 97 -10.68 -20.20 -8.50
C VAL A 97 -11.61 -19.60 -7.46
N GLU A 98 -12.89 -19.98 -7.37
CA GLU A 98 -13.87 -19.18 -6.60
C GLU A 98 -14.18 -19.70 -5.18
N ARG A 99 -13.96 -20.99 -4.89
CA ARG A 99 -14.38 -21.57 -3.60
C ARG A 99 -13.31 -21.51 -2.48
N TRP A 100 -12.08 -21.12 -2.82
CA TRP A 100 -10.92 -21.19 -1.90
C TRP A 100 -10.12 -19.90 -1.82
N ILE A 101 -10.73 -18.75 -2.13
CA ILE A 101 -10.04 -17.48 -1.89
C ILE A 101 -9.85 -17.34 -0.38
N TRP A 102 -8.60 -17.14 0.03
CA TRP A 102 -8.24 -17.05 1.44
C TRP A 102 -8.98 -15.88 2.09
N ARG A 103 -9.90 -16.18 3.01
CA ARG A 103 -10.81 -15.20 3.66
C ARG A 103 -10.18 -14.48 4.85
N HIS A 104 -8.97 -14.84 5.21
CA HIS A 104 -8.28 -14.33 6.38
C HIS A 104 -7.11 -13.45 5.96
N MET A 105 -6.83 -12.44 6.77
CA MET A 105 -5.79 -11.44 6.53
C MET A 105 -4.37 -12.02 6.47
N SER A 106 -4.15 -13.16 7.13
CA SER A 106 -2.84 -13.74 7.43
C SER A 106 -2.03 -14.25 6.24
N GLY A 107 -2.59 -14.22 5.03
CA GLY A 107 -1.95 -14.79 3.84
C GLY A 107 -1.92 -16.33 3.81
N PRO A 108 -1.30 -16.91 2.78
CA PRO A 108 -1.31 -18.35 2.53
C PRO A 108 -0.67 -19.16 3.67
N LEU A 109 -1.27 -20.29 4.05
CA LEU A 109 -0.75 -21.16 5.13
C LEU A 109 0.66 -21.67 4.86
N LEU A 110 0.97 -22.02 3.60
CA LEU A 110 2.27 -22.57 3.20
C LEU A 110 3.39 -21.58 3.53
N GLU A 111 3.20 -20.33 3.13
CA GLU A 111 4.14 -19.22 3.35
C GLU A 111 4.41 -19.00 4.85
N ARG A 112 3.36 -19.03 5.67
CA ARG A 112 3.49 -18.86 7.13
C ARG A 112 4.28 -19.99 7.78
N TYR A 113 3.96 -21.24 7.47
CA TYR A 113 4.69 -22.37 8.04
C TYR A 113 6.14 -22.43 7.56
N ARG A 114 6.41 -21.99 6.32
CA ARG A 114 7.79 -21.80 5.84
C ARG A 114 8.57 -20.84 6.74
N ARG A 115 8.02 -19.66 7.02
CA ARG A 115 8.67 -18.66 7.90
C ARG A 115 8.84 -19.15 9.34
N ILE A 116 7.86 -19.86 9.88
CA ILE A 116 7.94 -20.44 11.24
C ILE A 116 9.04 -21.49 11.30
N PHE A 117 9.07 -22.42 10.35
CA PHE A 117 10.07 -23.48 10.28
C PHE A 117 11.50 -22.93 10.08
N GLN A 118 11.67 -21.93 9.22
CA GLN A 118 12.96 -21.30 8.94
C GLN A 118 13.38 -20.25 9.97
N MET A 119 12.61 -20.07 11.05
CA MET A 119 12.84 -19.06 12.09
C MET A 119 12.95 -17.62 11.55
N SER A 120 12.34 -17.34 10.39
CA SER A 120 12.39 -16.05 9.69
C SER A 120 11.14 -15.20 9.90
N VAL A 121 10.35 -15.48 10.95
CA VAL A 121 9.18 -14.68 11.33
C VAL A 121 9.63 -13.30 11.81
N ASN A 122 9.06 -12.25 11.23
CA ASN A 122 9.38 -10.89 11.61
C ASN A 122 8.96 -10.62 13.07
N PRO A 123 9.73 -9.85 13.85
CA PRO A 123 9.36 -9.49 15.23
C PRO A 123 7.95 -8.92 15.38
N PHE A 124 7.46 -8.20 14.37
CA PHE A 124 6.12 -7.63 14.35
C PHE A 124 4.99 -8.66 14.21
N GLU A 125 5.31 -9.91 13.89
CA GLU A 125 4.35 -11.01 13.71
C GLU A 125 4.39 -12.00 14.90
N LYS A 126 5.11 -11.65 15.96
CA LYS A 126 5.27 -12.43 17.19
C LYS A 126 4.48 -11.81 18.35
N ARG A 127 4.09 -12.64 19.30
CA ARG A 127 3.56 -12.20 20.60
C ARG A 127 4.66 -11.55 21.43
N PRO A 128 4.31 -10.83 22.51
CA PRO A 128 5.28 -10.39 23.51
C PRO A 128 6.11 -11.54 24.10
N SER A 129 5.58 -12.77 24.13
CA SER A 129 6.32 -13.98 24.54
C SER A 129 7.38 -14.44 23.54
N GLY A 130 7.47 -13.82 22.35
CA GLY A 130 8.39 -14.21 21.27
C GLY A 130 7.86 -15.30 20.33
N GLU A 131 6.71 -15.90 20.64
CA GLU A 131 6.12 -16.96 19.81
C GLU A 131 5.36 -16.37 18.60
N PRO A 132 5.45 -16.98 17.40
CA PRO A 132 4.67 -16.57 16.24
C PRO A 132 3.16 -16.68 16.48
N ASP A 133 2.38 -15.67 16.10
CA ASP A 133 0.92 -15.72 16.16
C ASP A 133 0.30 -15.52 14.79
N HIS A 134 -0.43 -16.53 14.31
CA HIS A 134 -1.17 -16.51 13.06
C HIS A 134 -2.08 -15.28 12.86
N LYS A 135 -2.52 -14.61 13.93
CA LYS A 135 -3.31 -13.38 13.88
C LYS A 135 -2.53 -12.15 13.40
N PHE A 136 -1.22 -12.11 13.60
CA PHE A 136 -0.37 -10.97 13.25
C PHE A 136 0.33 -11.11 11.90
N PHE A 137 0.33 -12.32 11.32
CA PHE A 137 0.93 -12.52 10.01
C PHE A 137 0.29 -11.64 8.95
N VAL A 138 1.12 -11.14 8.05
CA VAL A 138 0.70 -10.57 6.77
C VAL A 138 1.62 -11.17 5.71
N THR A 139 1.09 -11.43 4.50
CA THR A 139 1.88 -12.01 3.41
C THR A 139 3.15 -11.18 3.17
N ASP A 140 4.31 -11.84 3.23
CA ASP A 140 5.60 -11.23 2.97
C ASP A 140 5.86 -11.13 1.47
N TYR A 141 6.55 -10.08 1.03
CA TYR A 141 6.89 -9.95 -0.38
C TYR A 141 7.97 -10.97 -0.77
N SER A 142 7.64 -11.81 -1.74
CA SER A 142 8.60 -12.69 -2.40
C SER A 142 8.80 -12.24 -3.85
N ARG A 143 10.07 -12.09 -4.25
CA ARG A 143 10.46 -11.77 -5.63
C ARG A 143 9.99 -12.89 -6.55
N SER A 144 9.48 -12.52 -7.73
CA SER A 144 9.17 -13.52 -8.75
C SER A 144 10.46 -14.04 -9.37
N ALA A 145 10.66 -15.36 -9.40
CA ALA A 145 11.71 -15.97 -10.22
C ALA A 145 11.22 -16.10 -11.68
N ALA A 146 12.15 -16.17 -12.65
CA ALA A 146 11.79 -16.30 -14.07
C ALA A 146 10.97 -17.58 -14.35
N ASP A 147 11.33 -18.68 -13.69
CA ASP A 147 10.64 -19.97 -13.79
C ASP A 147 9.50 -20.14 -12.78
N GLN A 148 9.09 -19.05 -12.11
CA GLN A 148 8.03 -19.14 -11.12
C GLN A 148 6.69 -19.35 -11.80
N GLU A 149 6.05 -20.49 -11.50
CA GLU A 149 4.69 -20.79 -11.95
C GLU A 149 3.70 -19.72 -11.46
N GLU A 150 2.63 -19.51 -12.25
CA GLU A 150 1.55 -18.64 -11.81
C GLU A 150 0.99 -19.12 -10.46
N PRO A 151 0.75 -18.20 -9.50
CA PRO A 151 0.27 -18.56 -8.19
C PRO A 151 -1.10 -19.27 -8.28
N LEU A 152 -1.31 -20.24 -7.39
CA LEU A 152 -2.62 -20.85 -7.18
C LEU A 152 -3.57 -19.84 -6.52
N CYS A 153 -4.88 -20.04 -6.68
CA CYS A 153 -5.87 -19.09 -6.20
C CYS A 153 -5.87 -18.94 -4.67
N HIS A 154 -5.59 -20.01 -3.92
CA HIS A 154 -5.49 -19.95 -2.46
C HIS A 154 -4.16 -19.34 -1.97
N GLU A 155 -3.21 -19.07 -2.88
CA GLU A 155 -1.98 -18.33 -2.59
C GLU A 155 -2.17 -16.82 -2.70
N LEU A 156 -3.33 -16.37 -3.20
CA LEU A 156 -3.70 -14.95 -3.33
C LEU A 156 -4.83 -14.61 -2.36
N ARG A 157 -4.74 -13.44 -1.73
CA ARG A 157 -5.79 -12.90 -0.85
C ARG A 157 -6.94 -12.32 -1.68
N SER A 158 -8.17 -12.50 -1.22
CA SER A 158 -9.34 -11.81 -1.81
C SER A 158 -9.18 -10.29 -1.75
N PRO A 159 -9.88 -9.52 -2.61
CA PRO A 159 -9.94 -8.06 -2.49
C PRO A 159 -10.28 -7.59 -1.06
N LYS A 160 -11.27 -8.23 -0.41
CA LYS A 160 -11.65 -7.93 0.98
C LYS A 160 -10.51 -8.20 1.97
N ALA A 161 -9.77 -9.30 1.78
CA ALA A 161 -8.62 -9.62 2.61
C ALA A 161 -7.43 -8.68 2.37
N LEU A 162 -7.23 -8.19 1.14
CA LEU A 162 -6.22 -7.17 0.83
C LEU A 162 -6.51 -5.84 1.56
N VAL A 163 -7.78 -5.40 1.55
CA VAL A 163 -8.22 -4.22 2.32
C VAL A 163 -7.97 -4.44 3.81
N ALA A 164 -8.43 -5.56 4.36
CA ALA A 164 -8.23 -5.88 5.77
C ALA A 164 -6.75 -5.94 6.16
N SER A 165 -5.88 -6.47 5.29
CA SER A 165 -4.43 -6.46 5.50
C SER A 165 -3.86 -5.05 5.51
N MET A 166 -4.27 -4.18 4.58
CA MET A 166 -3.82 -2.79 4.55
C MET A 166 -4.26 -2.04 5.82
N ASP A 167 -5.52 -2.18 6.22
CA ASP A 167 -6.05 -1.50 7.40
C ASP A 167 -5.41 -2.03 8.68
N TYR A 168 -5.09 -3.32 8.75
CA TYR A 168 -4.30 -3.87 9.86
C TYR A 168 -2.88 -3.31 9.90
N ILE A 169 -2.17 -3.26 8.76
CA ILE A 169 -0.83 -2.67 8.69
C ILE A 169 -0.91 -1.24 9.24
N LEU A 170 -1.81 -0.41 8.74
CA LEU A 170 -1.94 0.97 9.19
C LEU A 170 -2.34 1.06 10.67
N LYS A 171 -3.40 0.39 11.11
CA LYS A 171 -3.86 0.47 12.50
C LYS A 171 -2.84 -0.03 13.50
N TRP A 172 -2.12 -1.10 13.16
CA TRP A 172 -1.17 -1.73 14.07
C TRP A 172 0.19 -1.02 14.04
N MET A 173 0.69 -0.68 12.84
CA MET A 173 1.99 -0.04 12.68
C MET A 173 1.99 1.45 13.03
N CYS A 174 0.86 2.17 12.89
CA CYS A 174 0.80 3.58 13.32
C CYS A 174 0.98 3.77 14.83
N ASN A 175 0.79 2.73 15.64
CA ASN A 175 1.02 2.77 17.09
C ASN A 175 2.44 2.36 17.49
N LYS A 176 3.34 2.11 16.53
CA LYS A 176 4.73 1.70 16.76
C LYS A 176 5.68 2.85 16.41
N PRO A 177 6.85 2.93 17.06
CA PRO A 177 7.89 3.88 16.66
C PRO A 177 8.28 3.68 15.19
N VAL A 178 8.36 4.78 14.44
CA VAL A 178 8.71 4.78 13.02
C VAL A 178 10.24 4.64 12.89
N THR A 179 10.70 3.40 12.82
CA THR A 179 12.12 3.02 12.64
C THR A 179 12.37 2.43 11.25
N THR A 180 13.63 2.18 10.90
CA THR A 180 13.99 1.50 9.65
C THR A 180 13.42 0.09 9.58
N GLN A 181 13.47 -0.67 10.68
CA GLN A 181 12.83 -1.99 10.80
C GLN A 181 11.31 -1.92 10.60
N TRP A 182 10.66 -0.88 11.13
CA TRP A 182 9.24 -0.62 10.89
C TRP A 182 8.98 -0.43 9.39
N TYR A 183 9.84 0.36 8.73
CA TYR A 183 9.71 0.62 7.31
C TYR A 183 9.93 -0.65 6.48
N ASP A 184 10.95 -1.45 6.77
CA ASP A 184 11.21 -2.72 6.07
C ASP A 184 10.00 -3.66 6.11
N PHE A 185 9.36 -3.76 7.27
CA PHE A 185 8.13 -4.53 7.42
C PHE A 185 6.99 -3.95 6.56
N VAL A 186 6.67 -2.67 6.75
CA VAL A 186 5.55 -2.02 6.05
C VAL A 186 5.76 -2.05 4.55
N TRP A 187 6.96 -1.70 4.09
CA TRP A 187 7.36 -1.74 2.69
C TRP A 187 7.18 -3.13 2.10
N SER A 188 7.65 -4.19 2.78
CA SER A 188 7.49 -5.55 2.27
C SER A 188 6.02 -5.95 2.17
N ARG A 189 5.24 -5.74 3.24
CA ARG A 189 3.82 -6.16 3.26
C ARG A 189 2.97 -5.38 2.25
N THR A 190 3.18 -4.07 2.14
CA THR A 190 2.47 -3.23 1.16
C THR A 190 2.87 -3.57 -0.27
N ARG A 191 4.14 -3.91 -0.53
CA ARG A 191 4.59 -4.40 -1.84
C ARG A 191 3.97 -5.76 -2.19
N ALA A 192 3.81 -6.67 -1.23
CA ALA A 192 3.09 -7.93 -1.44
C ALA A 192 1.62 -7.69 -1.82
N ILE A 193 0.92 -6.81 -1.11
CA ILE A 193 -0.47 -6.41 -1.43
C ILE A 193 -0.57 -5.87 -2.85
N ARG A 194 0.33 -4.95 -3.23
CA ARG A 194 0.38 -4.38 -4.58
C ARG A 194 0.61 -5.44 -5.66
N LYS A 195 1.54 -6.38 -5.41
CA LYS A 195 1.81 -7.52 -6.31
C LYS A 195 0.54 -8.33 -6.54
N GLU A 196 -0.20 -8.63 -5.48
CA GLU A 196 -1.45 -9.40 -5.56
C GLU A 196 -2.57 -8.65 -6.30
N ILE A 197 -2.67 -7.32 -6.15
CA ILE A 197 -3.61 -6.48 -6.92
C ILE A 197 -3.32 -6.62 -8.42
N THR A 198 -2.06 -6.51 -8.82
CA THR A 198 -1.65 -6.63 -10.22
C THR A 198 -1.87 -8.05 -10.76
N GLN A 199 -1.49 -9.09 -10.00
CA GLN A 199 -1.66 -10.49 -10.41
C GLN A 199 -3.13 -10.86 -10.61
N GLN A 200 -4.02 -10.35 -9.75
CA GLN A 200 -5.46 -10.57 -9.84
C GLN A 200 -6.17 -9.60 -10.80
N LYS A 201 -5.46 -8.62 -11.38
CA LYS A 201 -6.00 -7.58 -12.27
C LYS A 201 -7.21 -6.86 -11.65
N ILE A 202 -7.11 -6.53 -10.36
CA ILE A 202 -8.22 -5.92 -9.61
C ILE A 202 -8.36 -4.45 -10.04
N ILE A 203 -9.55 -4.09 -10.54
CA ILE A 203 -9.94 -2.71 -10.89
C ILE A 203 -11.17 -2.36 -10.05
N SER A 204 -10.96 -1.65 -8.94
CA SER A 204 -12.01 -1.28 -7.98
C SER A 204 -11.60 -0.06 -7.15
N PRO A 205 -12.56 0.72 -6.62
CA PRO A 205 -12.26 1.81 -5.68
C PRO A 205 -11.46 1.36 -4.45
N GLU A 206 -11.70 0.14 -3.96
CA GLU A 206 -10.96 -0.43 -2.83
C GLU A 206 -9.49 -0.64 -3.16
N ALA A 207 -9.18 -1.14 -4.37
CA ALA A 207 -7.80 -1.28 -4.83
C ALA A 207 -7.12 0.09 -4.97
N VAL A 208 -7.84 1.10 -5.46
CA VAL A 208 -7.35 2.49 -5.48
C VAL A 208 -6.99 2.94 -4.08
N GLY A 209 -7.91 2.85 -3.11
CA GLY A 209 -7.66 3.28 -1.73
C GLY A 209 -6.45 2.58 -1.08
N ILE A 210 -6.18 1.31 -1.40
CA ILE A 210 -4.97 0.61 -0.97
C ILE A 210 -3.71 1.22 -1.61
N LEU A 211 -3.69 1.42 -2.93
CA LEU A 211 -2.52 1.96 -3.63
C LEU A 211 -2.22 3.40 -3.22
N GLU A 212 -3.26 4.20 -2.99
CA GLU A 212 -3.14 5.54 -2.44
C GLU A 212 -2.44 5.54 -1.08
N LYS A 213 -2.88 4.67 -0.16
CA LYS A 213 -2.22 4.48 1.14
C LYS A 213 -0.75 4.11 0.95
N CYS A 214 -0.41 3.22 0.00
CA CYS A 214 0.99 2.91 -0.31
C CYS A 214 1.77 4.15 -0.76
N CYS A 215 1.23 4.96 -1.67
CA CYS A 215 1.87 6.20 -2.12
C CYS A 215 2.14 7.15 -0.95
N ARG A 216 1.13 7.40 -0.10
CA ARG A 216 1.26 8.27 1.07
C ARG A 216 2.36 7.78 2.04
N ILE A 217 2.44 6.46 2.28
CA ILE A 217 3.50 5.85 3.10
C ILE A 217 4.88 6.10 2.48
N HIS A 218 5.05 5.87 1.17
CA HIS A 218 6.35 6.07 0.51
C HIS A 218 6.77 7.54 0.49
N ILE A 219 5.83 8.47 0.33
CA ILE A 219 6.09 9.92 0.40
C ILE A 219 6.55 10.31 1.81
N PHE A 220 5.83 9.85 2.82
CA PHE A 220 6.19 10.08 4.22
C PHE A 220 7.57 9.51 4.54
N ALA A 221 7.82 8.24 4.19
CA ALA A 221 9.09 7.57 4.45
C ALA A 221 10.27 8.26 3.77
N ALA A 222 10.08 8.76 2.54
CA ALA A 222 11.10 9.52 1.82
C ALA A 222 11.58 10.75 2.58
N HIS A 223 10.70 11.40 3.33
CA HIS A 223 11.05 12.57 4.12
C HIS A 223 11.52 12.18 5.52
N HIS A 224 10.82 11.27 6.20
CA HIS A 224 11.14 10.84 7.56
C HIS A 224 12.54 10.22 7.68
N PHE A 225 12.99 9.49 6.66
CA PHE A 225 14.30 8.85 6.63
C PHE A 225 15.33 9.58 5.75
N CYS A 226 15.10 10.86 5.40
CA CYS A 226 15.99 11.56 4.47
C CYS A 226 17.42 11.81 4.99
N GLU A 227 17.60 11.77 6.31
CA GLU A 227 18.90 11.91 6.98
C GLU A 227 19.56 10.54 7.28
N CYS A 228 18.87 9.43 7.01
CA CYS A 228 19.42 8.10 7.19
C CYS A 228 20.49 7.79 6.14
N SER A 229 21.43 6.92 6.51
CA SER A 229 22.42 6.40 5.58
C SER A 229 21.76 5.52 4.51
N ALA A 230 22.41 5.38 3.35
CA ALA A 230 21.91 4.51 2.27
C ALA A 230 21.85 3.02 2.68
N SER A 231 22.64 2.59 3.68
CA SER A 231 22.56 1.24 4.24
C SER A 231 21.32 1.03 5.13
N ASP A 232 20.84 2.10 5.77
CA ASP A 232 19.68 2.06 6.65
C ASP A 232 18.36 2.28 5.89
N PHE A 233 18.39 3.13 4.86
CA PHE A 233 17.24 3.44 4.02
C PHE A 233 17.64 3.72 2.58
N ASP A 234 17.24 2.83 1.68
CA ASP A 234 17.43 3.03 0.23
C ASP A 234 16.34 3.97 -0.33
N GLN A 235 16.70 5.25 -0.40
CA GLN A 235 15.86 6.32 -0.95
C GLN A 235 15.46 6.06 -2.41
N GLN A 236 16.36 5.48 -3.21
CA GLN A 236 16.11 5.20 -4.62
C GLN A 236 15.07 4.09 -4.75
N MET A 237 15.25 2.99 -4.02
CA MET A 237 14.28 1.90 -3.99
C MET A 237 12.90 2.37 -3.50
N ASN A 238 12.83 3.22 -2.47
CA ASN A 238 11.56 3.80 -2.04
C ASN A 238 10.89 4.64 -3.15
N ASN A 239 11.66 5.51 -3.81
CA ASN A 239 11.16 6.33 -4.92
C ASN A 239 10.68 5.50 -6.12
N GLU A 240 11.35 4.41 -6.44
CA GLU A 240 10.89 3.47 -7.48
C GLU A 240 9.55 2.83 -7.10
N ASN A 241 9.38 2.44 -5.83
CA ASN A 241 8.12 1.86 -5.37
C ASN A 241 6.99 2.86 -5.41
N LEU A 242 7.23 4.12 -5.02
CA LEU A 242 6.27 5.22 -5.16
C LEU A 242 5.87 5.41 -6.63
N THR A 243 6.84 5.53 -7.52
CA THR A 243 6.60 5.74 -8.97
C THR A 243 5.78 4.60 -9.56
N LYS A 244 6.11 3.35 -9.22
CA LYS A 244 5.35 2.17 -9.64
C LYS A 244 3.93 2.18 -9.06
N SER A 245 3.70 2.69 -7.84
CA SER A 245 2.35 2.78 -7.25
C SER A 245 1.52 3.82 -7.98
N LEU A 246 2.09 4.99 -8.25
CA LEU A 246 1.43 6.06 -9.00
C LEU A 246 1.10 5.60 -10.41
N GLN A 247 2.01 4.91 -11.10
CA GLN A 247 1.73 4.34 -12.41
C GLN A 247 0.55 3.35 -12.37
N SER A 248 0.48 2.46 -11.39
CA SER A 248 -0.68 1.58 -11.20
C SER A 248 -1.97 2.36 -10.95
N LEU A 249 -1.92 3.43 -10.15
CA LEU A 249 -3.06 4.31 -9.92
C LEU A 249 -3.55 4.96 -11.22
N ARG A 250 -2.65 5.48 -12.08
CA ARG A 250 -3.04 6.08 -13.37
C ARG A 250 -3.86 5.11 -14.22
N HIS A 251 -3.37 3.88 -14.39
CA HIS A 251 -4.07 2.86 -15.17
C HIS A 251 -5.44 2.52 -14.57
N ILE A 252 -5.53 2.37 -13.24
CA ILE A 252 -6.81 2.06 -12.58
C ILE A 252 -7.79 3.23 -12.69
N TYR A 253 -7.35 4.48 -12.53
CA TYR A 253 -8.19 5.66 -12.75
C TYR A 253 -8.72 5.72 -14.18
N GLU A 254 -7.88 5.46 -15.18
CA GLU A 254 -8.27 5.41 -16.59
C GLU A 254 -9.29 4.29 -16.85
N ASP A 255 -9.09 3.10 -16.29
CA ASP A 255 -10.01 1.97 -16.45
C ASP A 255 -11.33 2.16 -15.70
N LEU A 256 -11.33 2.85 -14.56
CA LEU A 256 -12.55 3.24 -13.84
C LEU A 256 -13.30 4.36 -14.57
N ALA A 257 -12.58 5.33 -15.16
CA ALA A 257 -13.17 6.40 -15.94
C ALA A 257 -13.90 5.88 -17.19
N LYS A 258 -13.39 4.82 -17.85
CA LYS A 258 -14.10 4.10 -18.93
C LYS A 258 -15.43 3.50 -18.48
N ARG A 259 -15.62 3.29 -17.18
CA ARG A 259 -16.86 2.79 -16.56
C ARG A 259 -17.68 3.91 -15.90
N HIS A 260 -17.34 5.17 -16.14
CA HIS A 260 -17.94 6.35 -15.51
C HIS A 260 -17.85 6.35 -13.98
N ILE A 261 -16.81 5.73 -13.42
CA ILE A 261 -16.50 5.77 -12.00
C ILE A 261 -15.34 6.74 -11.79
N TYR A 262 -15.59 7.83 -11.08
CA TYR A 262 -14.61 8.86 -10.77
C TYR A 262 -14.43 8.94 -9.26
N LEU A 263 -13.21 9.20 -8.81
CA LEU A 263 -12.84 9.27 -7.40
C LEU A 263 -12.32 10.66 -7.09
N ASP A 264 -12.81 11.27 -6.00
CA ASP A 264 -12.42 12.62 -5.58
C ASP A 264 -10.92 12.72 -5.26
N SER A 265 -10.33 11.61 -4.80
CA SER A 265 -8.92 11.49 -4.50
C SER A 265 -8.01 11.51 -5.73
N GLU A 266 -8.53 11.35 -6.96
CA GLU A 266 -7.70 11.30 -8.17
C GLU A 266 -6.78 12.52 -8.29
N ALA A 267 -7.31 13.71 -8.00
CA ALA A 267 -6.56 14.96 -8.08
C ALA A 267 -5.34 15.02 -7.15
N GLU A 268 -5.46 14.46 -5.93
CA GLU A 268 -4.36 14.37 -4.97
C GLU A 268 -3.17 13.60 -5.59
N PHE A 269 -3.43 12.45 -6.19
CA PHE A 269 -2.37 11.59 -6.72
C PHE A 269 -1.84 12.06 -8.08
N ARG A 270 -2.70 12.64 -8.92
CA ARG A 270 -2.26 13.26 -10.17
C ARG A 270 -1.35 14.46 -9.90
N CYS A 271 -1.60 15.22 -8.83
CA CYS A 271 -0.70 16.32 -8.47
C CYS A 271 0.65 15.81 -7.97
N TYR A 272 0.70 14.66 -7.28
CA TYR A 272 1.97 14.03 -6.88
C TYR A 272 2.84 13.63 -8.07
N ASP A 273 2.26 13.15 -9.17
CA ASP A 273 3.00 12.88 -10.41
C ASP A 273 3.70 14.15 -10.94
N VAL A 274 3.04 15.31 -10.88
CA VAL A 274 3.63 16.60 -11.27
C VAL A 274 4.78 16.98 -10.33
N LEU A 275 4.54 16.96 -9.01
CA LEU A 275 5.53 17.37 -8.01
C LEU A 275 6.77 16.47 -7.98
N LEU A 276 6.64 15.19 -8.36
CA LEU A 276 7.75 14.26 -8.50
C LEU A 276 8.61 14.50 -9.72
N ASN A 277 8.10 15.20 -10.74
CA ASN A 277 8.74 15.36 -12.04
C ASN A 277 8.85 16.83 -12.46
N LEU A 278 9.21 17.73 -11.52
CA LEU A 278 9.29 19.17 -11.81
C LEU A 278 10.29 19.54 -12.93
N ARG A 279 11.29 18.69 -13.18
CA ARG A 279 12.26 18.84 -14.27
C ARG A 279 11.79 18.29 -15.62
N ASP A 280 10.74 17.47 -15.65
CA ASP A 280 10.22 16.92 -16.90
C ASP A 280 9.38 17.99 -17.62
N SER A 281 9.92 18.55 -18.70
CA SER A 281 9.23 19.56 -19.50
C SER A 281 7.93 19.05 -20.13
N ASN A 282 7.74 17.73 -20.23
CA ASN A 282 6.54 17.13 -20.80
C ASN A 282 5.46 16.83 -19.77
N ILE A 283 5.71 17.03 -18.47
CA ILE A 283 4.75 16.67 -17.41
C ILE A 283 3.42 17.43 -17.56
N LEU A 284 3.46 18.69 -18.00
CA LEU A 284 2.25 19.49 -18.25
C LEU A 284 1.42 18.95 -19.41
N GLN A 285 2.04 18.33 -20.43
CA GLN A 285 1.28 17.67 -21.51
C GLN A 285 0.46 16.50 -20.96
N GLN A 286 0.95 15.80 -19.93
CA GLN A 286 0.19 14.75 -19.27
C GLN A 286 -1.00 15.35 -18.48
N VAL A 287 -0.80 16.50 -17.83
CA VAL A 287 -1.88 17.22 -17.12
C VAL A 287 -3.00 17.63 -18.08
N PHE A 288 -2.67 18.17 -19.26
CA PHE A 288 -3.68 18.58 -20.25
C PHE A 288 -4.50 17.42 -20.83
N LYS A 289 -4.01 16.18 -20.75
CA LYS A 289 -4.75 14.97 -21.14
C LYS A 289 -5.75 14.51 -20.08
N LEU A 290 -5.66 15.03 -18.86
CA LEU A 290 -6.60 14.68 -17.79
C LEU A 290 -7.96 15.34 -18.03
N ARG A 291 -8.99 14.83 -17.37
CA ARG A 291 -10.33 15.43 -17.39
C ARG A 291 -10.34 16.85 -16.81
N VAL A 292 -11.18 17.73 -17.37
CA VAL A 292 -11.20 19.17 -17.02
C VAL A 292 -11.46 19.38 -15.52
N GLU A 293 -12.27 18.52 -14.90
CA GLU A 293 -12.57 18.64 -13.47
C GLU A 293 -11.35 18.36 -12.60
N VAL A 294 -10.46 17.45 -13.01
CA VAL A 294 -9.17 17.19 -12.31
C VAL A 294 -8.19 18.32 -12.55
N GLN A 295 -8.14 18.88 -13.77
CA GLN A 295 -7.30 20.03 -14.07
C GLN A 295 -7.71 21.27 -13.25
N ALA A 296 -9.01 21.43 -12.99
CA ALA A 296 -9.57 22.58 -12.30
C ALA A 296 -9.41 22.53 -10.77
N THR A 297 -8.97 21.41 -10.18
CA THR A 297 -8.88 21.30 -8.72
C THR A 297 -7.76 22.18 -8.13
N PRO A 298 -7.91 22.64 -6.88
CA PRO A 298 -6.88 23.46 -6.23
C PRO A 298 -5.54 22.73 -6.11
N GLU A 299 -5.54 21.42 -5.87
CA GLU A 299 -4.32 20.60 -5.76
C GLU A 299 -3.54 20.59 -7.07
N MET A 300 -4.23 20.42 -8.20
CA MET A 300 -3.60 20.41 -9.51
C MET A 300 -3.10 21.80 -9.89
N ARG A 301 -3.90 22.85 -9.68
CA ARG A 301 -3.49 24.24 -9.91
C ARG A 301 -2.27 24.62 -9.09
N LEU A 302 -2.20 24.20 -7.83
CA LEU A 302 -1.03 24.42 -6.99
C LEU A 302 0.20 23.72 -7.56
N ALA A 303 0.08 22.45 -7.96
CA ALA A 303 1.20 21.71 -8.54
C ALA A 303 1.71 22.32 -9.85
N VAL A 304 0.83 22.79 -10.73
CA VAL A 304 1.21 23.52 -11.95
C VAL A 304 1.90 24.84 -11.61
N ASN A 305 1.38 25.61 -10.64
CA ASN A 305 2.02 26.85 -10.20
C ASN A 305 3.42 26.64 -9.60
N LEU A 306 3.59 25.56 -8.83
CA LEU A 306 4.90 25.16 -8.29
C LEU A 306 5.86 24.74 -9.42
N PHE A 307 5.36 23.98 -10.41
CA PHE A 307 6.13 23.63 -11.60
C PHE A 307 6.61 24.87 -12.36
N LEU A 308 5.72 25.85 -12.59
CA LEU A 308 6.09 27.10 -13.26
C LEU A 308 7.12 27.88 -12.43
N ALA A 309 6.88 28.06 -11.13
CA ALA A 309 7.81 28.79 -10.26
C ALA A 309 9.19 28.13 -10.18
N PHE A 310 9.24 26.80 -10.17
CA PHE A 310 10.48 26.02 -10.22
C PHE A 310 11.24 26.28 -11.54
N ASN A 311 10.57 26.11 -12.68
CA ASN A 311 11.20 26.23 -14.00
C ASN A 311 11.55 27.66 -14.40
N THR A 312 10.87 28.68 -13.85
CA THR A 312 11.24 30.10 -14.02
C THR A 312 12.23 30.59 -12.96
N SER A 313 12.80 29.69 -12.14
CA SER A 313 13.71 30.01 -11.03
C SER A 313 13.17 31.07 -10.05
N ASN A 314 11.85 31.16 -9.87
CA ASN A 314 11.22 32.09 -8.93
C ASN A 314 11.16 31.47 -7.53
N TYR A 315 12.33 31.36 -6.90
CA TYR A 315 12.50 30.72 -5.59
C TYR A 315 11.66 31.38 -4.49
N VAL A 316 11.48 32.71 -4.50
CA VAL A 316 10.64 33.42 -3.51
C VAL A 316 9.19 32.97 -3.61
N ARG A 317 8.63 32.94 -4.83
CA ARG A 317 7.27 32.47 -5.05
C ARG A 317 7.14 30.99 -4.70
N PHE A 318 8.11 30.17 -5.11
CA PHE A 318 8.12 28.74 -4.83
C PHE A 318 8.04 28.45 -3.32
N PHE A 319 8.99 28.93 -2.53
CA PHE A 319 9.00 28.68 -1.09
C PHE A 319 7.80 29.31 -0.36
N ARG A 320 7.32 30.47 -0.83
CA ARG A 320 6.08 31.07 -0.29
C ARG A 320 4.88 30.15 -0.46
N MET A 321 4.70 29.56 -1.65
CA MET A 321 3.59 28.62 -1.92
C MET A 321 3.75 27.31 -1.14
N VAL A 322 4.98 26.82 -0.97
CA VAL A 322 5.26 25.65 -0.13
C VAL A 322 4.78 25.87 1.30
N ILE A 323 5.11 27.04 1.88
CA ILE A 323 4.75 27.35 3.27
C ILE A 323 3.25 27.63 3.43
N SER A 324 2.63 28.35 2.49
CA SER A 324 1.26 28.84 2.67
C SER A 324 0.17 27.89 2.17
N SER A 325 0.48 27.00 1.22
CA SER A 325 -0.55 26.32 0.42
C SER A 325 -0.36 24.81 0.29
N CYS A 326 0.84 24.26 0.53
CA CYS A 326 1.06 22.82 0.39
C CYS A 326 0.52 22.04 1.59
N SER A 327 -0.12 20.91 1.30
CA SER A 327 -0.31 19.86 2.29
C SER A 327 1.04 19.26 2.72
N PHE A 328 1.04 18.60 3.88
CA PHE A 328 2.24 17.94 4.42
C PHE A 328 2.92 17.02 3.40
N LEU A 329 2.16 16.15 2.72
CA LEU A 329 2.73 15.20 1.76
C LEU A 329 3.26 15.89 0.49
N GLN A 330 2.62 16.98 0.04
CA GLN A 330 3.15 17.79 -1.06
C GLN A 330 4.49 18.43 -0.66
N ALA A 331 4.59 18.95 0.57
CA ALA A 331 5.85 19.50 1.08
C ALA A 331 6.94 18.42 1.21
N CYS A 332 6.61 17.22 1.71
CA CYS A 332 7.53 16.08 1.76
C CYS A 332 8.06 15.70 0.36
N LEU A 333 7.18 15.69 -0.66
CA LEU A 333 7.58 15.45 -2.04
C LEU A 333 8.56 16.52 -2.53
N LEU A 334 8.24 17.79 -2.27
CA LEU A 334 8.99 18.94 -2.74
C LEU A 334 10.34 19.11 -2.06
N HIS A 335 10.52 18.55 -0.85
CA HIS A 335 11.77 18.60 -0.09
C HIS A 335 12.99 18.19 -0.93
N ARG A 336 12.83 17.20 -1.83
CA ARG A 336 13.89 16.72 -2.73
C ARG A 336 14.47 17.81 -3.65
N TRP A 337 13.67 18.83 -3.96
CA TRP A 337 14.04 19.93 -4.86
C TRP A 337 14.68 21.11 -4.12
N PHE A 338 14.63 21.14 -2.79
CA PHE A 338 15.08 22.30 -2.02
C PHE A 338 16.59 22.51 -2.12
N GLY A 339 17.38 21.42 -2.12
CA GLY A 339 18.84 21.52 -2.23
C GLY A 339 19.26 22.17 -3.54
N GLU A 340 18.67 21.73 -4.65
CA GLU A 340 18.88 22.28 -5.98
C GLU A 340 18.47 23.76 -6.05
N LEU A 341 17.24 24.08 -5.66
CA LEU A 341 16.74 25.45 -5.71
C LEU A 341 17.60 26.41 -4.86
N ARG A 342 18.03 25.97 -3.68
CA ARG A 342 18.92 26.76 -2.83
C ARG A 342 20.27 26.98 -3.49
N ALA A 343 20.87 25.95 -4.09
CA ALA A 343 22.13 26.08 -4.81
C ALA A 343 22.02 27.04 -6.01
N ASP A 344 20.96 26.91 -6.82
CA ASP A 344 20.69 27.80 -7.96
C ASP A 344 20.46 29.24 -7.53
N THR A 345 19.71 29.43 -6.45
CA THR A 345 19.45 30.74 -5.86
C THR A 345 20.76 31.38 -5.40
N LEU A 346 21.59 30.65 -4.65
CA LEU A 346 22.87 31.16 -4.16
C LEU A 346 23.82 31.50 -5.30
N ARG A 347 23.88 30.68 -6.37
CA ARG A 347 24.65 30.99 -7.58
C ARG A 347 24.16 32.27 -8.26
N THR A 348 22.85 32.42 -8.41
CA THR A 348 22.24 33.61 -9.03
C THR A 348 22.53 34.87 -8.20
N LEU A 349 22.38 34.78 -6.88
CA LEU A 349 22.71 35.87 -5.96
C LEU A 349 24.20 36.20 -6.06
N ALA A 350 25.10 35.22 -5.97
CA ALA A 350 26.53 35.45 -6.08
C ALA A 350 26.93 36.18 -7.37
N VAL A 351 26.33 35.85 -8.52
CA VAL A 351 26.58 36.57 -9.79
C VAL A 351 26.03 38.00 -9.78
N SER A 352 24.83 38.19 -9.21
CA SER A 352 24.20 39.52 -9.13
C SER A 352 24.94 40.46 -8.17
N TYR A 353 25.45 39.90 -7.06
CA TYR A 353 26.16 40.64 -6.02
C TYR A 353 27.66 40.74 -6.27
N SER A 354 28.32 39.84 -6.99
CA SER A 354 29.74 40.01 -7.36
C SER A 354 29.96 41.21 -8.28
N LYS A 355 28.94 41.58 -9.08
CA LYS A 355 28.92 42.83 -9.85
C LYS A 355 28.62 44.08 -8.99
N LYS A 356 28.10 43.92 -7.77
CA LYS A 356 27.72 44.99 -6.83
C LYS A 356 28.68 45.17 -5.64
N ILE A 357 29.40 44.12 -5.24
CA ILE A 357 30.36 44.11 -4.10
C ILE A 357 31.61 44.97 -4.40
N ILE A 358 31.77 45.48 -5.62
CA ILE A 358 32.71 46.58 -5.89
C ILE A 358 32.23 47.92 -5.28
N ARG A 359 31.02 48.02 -4.70
CA ARG A 359 30.52 49.32 -4.21
C ARG A 359 30.05 49.46 -2.76
N ASP A 360 29.58 48.44 -2.04
CA ASP A 360 29.19 48.65 -0.63
C ASP A 360 29.25 47.36 0.21
N THR A 361 30.05 47.39 1.27
CA THR A 361 30.44 46.26 2.12
C THR A 361 29.70 46.18 3.48
N SER A 362 28.64 46.96 3.74
CA SER A 362 27.94 46.92 5.05
C SER A 362 26.78 45.92 5.16
N ASP A 363 26.09 45.57 4.07
CA ASP A 363 24.77 44.89 4.17
C ASP A 363 24.80 43.36 4.08
N ALA A 364 25.96 42.77 3.78
CA ALA A 364 26.11 41.33 3.54
C ALA A 364 25.91 40.46 4.80
N LEU A 365 26.06 41.03 6.00
CA LEU A 365 25.97 40.30 7.27
C LEU A 365 24.53 40.04 7.75
N THR A 366 23.53 40.74 7.20
CA THR A 366 22.13 40.66 7.67
C THR A 366 21.34 39.55 6.97
N ILE A 367 21.69 39.21 5.71
CA ILE A 367 20.94 38.24 4.90
C ILE A 367 21.23 36.78 5.29
N GLY A 368 22.44 36.49 5.78
CA GLY A 368 22.82 35.14 6.22
C GLY A 368 22.06 34.63 7.45
N ARG A 369 21.58 35.55 8.32
CA ARG A 369 20.85 35.17 9.55
C ARG A 369 19.42 34.68 9.30
N ASN A 370 18.77 35.08 8.20
CA ASN A 370 17.39 34.69 7.90
C ASN A 370 17.26 33.28 7.31
N PHE A 371 18.36 32.61 6.94
CA PHE A 371 18.32 31.24 6.42
C PHE A 371 18.27 30.16 7.51
N GLN A 372 18.68 30.47 8.74
CA GLN A 372 18.58 29.52 9.86
C GLN A 372 17.18 29.49 10.49
N THR A 373 16.42 30.59 10.40
CA THR A 373 15.10 30.70 11.06
C THR A 373 13.96 30.06 10.29
N VAL A 374 14.15 29.76 9.00
CA VAL A 374 13.16 29.06 8.15
C VAL A 374 13.36 27.54 8.18
N ALA A 375 14.40 27.05 8.87
CA ALA A 375 14.79 25.65 8.93
C ALA A 375 14.59 25.00 10.32
N GLN A 376 13.79 25.61 11.20
CA GLN A 376 13.34 25.00 12.47
C GLN A 376 11.84 24.76 12.47
#